data_AF-A0AB39YYZ0-F1
#
_entry.id   AF-A0AB39YYZ0-F1
#
_cell.length_a   1.000
_cell.length_b   1.000
_cell.length_c   1.000
_cell.angle_alpha   90.00
_cell.angle_beta   90.00
_cell.angle_gamma   90.00
#
_symmetry.space_group_name_H-M   'P 1'
#
loop_
_entity.id
_entity.type
_entity.pdbx_description
1 polymer ?
#
loop_
_entity_poly.entity_id
_entity_poly.type
_entity_poly.pdbx_seq_one_letter_code
_entity_poly.pdbx_strand_id
1 'polypeptide(L)'
;MLEEKVETTGYVPQYFLSLPRKIKKLLLYRFLFATLLCSWLDYQMLAIFLCINLFEVRRPLVSLNEIMGWTLFSVYTSIIMLFIRLSMVGYGLILCHVHYASPRWYKYKLLKIVNEFPIRICLFSWILSTTVVSSWLYASFVDLVDENYSLGGSWYYLMTFGCFCGTSYFHKHHGRCLKRFPLPIVHIDMKESLLQIWCNHLKCSGKEAFAPTLLYALIYWPYMGYLETTEFGGVITGFTVIITQPTRLFQGWLLYTFILAKLSIVREVYGLIMQRQLSLINDSRRLHEYLDINLFNMIVERFQYFICMMQMKPMPLDVQRYNLSLPIAMALDSAEIYGFQLLASRDFYAAMSGNLCSELFKQQCFKRNQNWNELCDVILEMADDFIARMESCLETAPRIKVCNLLKKQVPKKSQLRSLVKPTPALRRLSSICRGPPQCRTPEQIWCACNLRKYLHDRILGHWNRLWLRLPAIPRYYNFFYDIDPLAKLNHELRCGEPLVWALQGLVCICVRSLKEDIFGYIQGDLCRILTCLLKVEEKLITAEEMQVRERGKLCSSHDLLMLAINRCLYKMLFTFGPHLDYIVDNMQLVEKFKRRMEMIP
;
A
#
# COMPACT_ATOMS: atom_id res chain seq x y z
N MET A 1 -35.54 -6.98 13.88
CA MET A 1 -35.37 -5.56 14.25
C MET A 1 -34.84 -4.85 13.03
N LEU A 2 -35.47 -3.73 12.66
CA LEU A 2 -35.24 -3.00 11.41
C LEU A 2 -33.77 -2.61 11.26
N GLU A 3 -33.16 -3.00 10.14
CA GLU A 3 -31.93 -2.39 9.63
C GLU A 3 -32.22 -0.92 9.32
N GLU A 4 -31.72 -0.04 10.19
CA GLU A 4 -31.68 1.38 9.89
C GLU A 4 -30.73 1.58 8.70
N LYS A 5 -31.30 1.79 7.51
CA LYS A 5 -30.56 2.24 6.33
C LYS A 5 -30.02 3.63 6.64
N VAL A 6 -28.81 3.68 7.20
CA VAL A 6 -28.06 4.92 7.34
C VAL A 6 -27.71 5.40 5.94
N GLU A 7 -28.50 6.34 5.41
CA GLU A 7 -28.12 7.12 4.23
C GLU A 7 -26.89 7.96 4.59
N THR A 8 -25.72 7.58 4.09
CA THR A 8 -24.50 8.39 4.26
C THR A 8 -24.09 9.07 2.97
N THR A 9 -23.74 10.35 3.12
CA THR A 9 -23.06 11.22 2.16
C THR A 9 -21.92 10.49 1.43
N GLY A 10 -21.85 10.62 0.10
CA GLY A 10 -21.02 9.81 -0.82
C GLY A 10 -19.49 9.92 -0.71
N TYR A 11 -18.94 10.34 0.44
CA TYR A 11 -17.50 10.50 0.67
C TYR A 11 -16.87 9.39 1.50
N VAL A 12 -17.65 8.62 2.27
CA VAL A 12 -17.13 7.47 3.04
C VAL A 12 -17.18 6.21 2.18
N PRO A 13 -16.07 5.45 2.03
CA PRO A 13 -16.10 4.21 1.27
C PRO A 13 -17.07 3.20 1.88
N GLN A 14 -17.88 2.54 1.05
CA GLN A 14 -18.90 1.58 1.51
C GLN A 14 -18.30 0.46 2.39
N TYR A 15 -17.07 0.03 2.09
CA TYR A 15 -16.35 -0.97 2.89
C TYR A 15 -15.98 -0.49 4.31
N PHE A 16 -16.08 0.81 4.59
CA PHE A 16 -15.82 1.34 5.93
C PHE A 16 -17.04 1.23 6.84
N LEU A 17 -18.24 0.99 6.29
CA LEU A 17 -19.50 0.92 7.05
C LEU A 17 -19.70 -0.45 7.70
N SER A 18 -19.34 -1.53 7.01
CA SER A 18 -19.38 -2.94 7.42
C SER A 18 -18.37 -3.33 8.51
N LEU A 19 -17.29 -2.57 8.70
CA LEU A 19 -16.22 -2.96 9.61
C LEU A 19 -16.62 -2.94 11.09
N PRO A 20 -16.02 -3.81 11.92
CA PRO A 20 -16.10 -3.70 13.37
C PRO A 20 -15.65 -2.32 13.87
N ARG A 21 -16.39 -1.73 14.81
CA ARG A 21 -16.13 -0.38 15.36
C ARG A 21 -14.69 -0.24 15.89
N LYS A 22 -14.17 -1.30 16.53
CA LYS A 22 -12.81 -1.35 17.07
C LYS A 22 -11.73 -1.20 15.98
N ILE A 23 -11.92 -1.83 14.82
CA ILE A 23 -11.01 -1.70 13.67
C ILE A 23 -11.10 -0.29 13.08
N LYS A 24 -12.30 0.28 12.94
CA LYS A 24 -12.47 1.66 12.45
C LYS A 24 -11.71 2.67 13.33
N LYS A 25 -11.86 2.53 14.66
CA LYS A 25 -11.18 3.41 15.63
C LYS A 25 -9.67 3.21 15.63
N LEU A 26 -9.17 1.97 15.50
CA LEU A 26 -7.74 1.70 15.34
C LEU A 26 -7.17 2.40 14.11
N LEU A 27 -7.84 2.27 12.95
CA LEU A 27 -7.39 2.86 11.70
C LEU A 27 -7.42 4.39 11.77
N LEU A 28 -8.47 4.96 12.34
CA LEU A 28 -8.59 6.41 12.54
C LEU A 28 -7.50 6.92 13.50
N TYR A 29 -7.24 6.22 14.59
CA TYR A 29 -6.16 6.55 15.51
C TYR A 29 -4.79 6.50 14.81
N ARG A 30 -4.48 5.44 14.04
CA ARG A 30 -3.24 5.33 13.26
C ARG A 30 -3.12 6.46 12.25
N PHE A 31 -4.22 6.83 11.58
CA PHE A 31 -4.27 7.93 10.63
C PHE A 31 -3.94 9.27 11.30
N LEU A 32 -4.64 9.60 12.39
CA LEU A 32 -4.42 10.84 13.13
C LEU A 32 -3.00 10.90 13.68
N PHE A 33 -2.49 9.79 14.24
CA PHE A 33 -1.12 9.74 14.74
C PHE A 33 -0.09 9.98 13.63
N ALA A 34 -0.28 9.42 12.43
CA ALA A 34 0.58 9.69 11.28
C ALA A 34 0.52 11.15 10.84
N THR A 35 -0.69 11.74 10.78
CA THR A 35 -0.85 13.16 10.42
C THR A 35 -0.14 14.08 11.41
N LEU A 36 -0.20 13.79 12.71
CA LEU A 36 0.46 14.56 13.76
C LEU A 36 1.98 14.49 13.63
N LEU A 37 2.54 13.29 13.39
CA LEU A 37 3.98 13.18 13.13
C LEU A 37 4.36 13.98 11.88
N CYS A 38 3.66 13.82 10.75
CA CYS A 38 3.93 14.59 9.54
C CYS A 38 3.85 16.11 9.76
N SER A 39 2.89 16.58 10.56
CA SER A 39 2.78 17.99 10.95
C SER A 39 4.00 18.48 11.74
N TRP A 40 4.53 17.63 12.63
CA TRP A 40 5.76 17.95 13.36
C TRP A 40 6.97 18.04 12.42
N LEU A 41 7.07 17.12 11.45
CA LEU A 41 8.13 17.13 10.44
C LEU A 41 8.11 18.40 9.59
N ASP A 42 6.94 18.92 9.24
CA ASP A 42 6.83 20.15 8.46
C ASP A 42 7.47 21.36 9.18
N TYR A 43 7.28 21.46 10.50
CA TYR A 43 7.93 22.52 11.29
C TYR A 43 9.44 22.32 11.40
N GLN A 44 9.90 21.08 11.53
CA GLN A 44 11.34 20.77 11.56
C GLN A 44 12.01 21.15 10.23
N MET A 45 11.39 20.81 9.10
CA MET A 45 11.93 21.15 7.78
C MET A 45 11.95 22.66 7.54
N LEU A 46 10.92 23.38 7.98
CA LEU A 46 10.88 24.84 7.94
C LEU A 46 11.97 25.46 8.82
N ALA A 47 12.14 24.97 10.04
CA ALA A 47 13.19 25.45 10.94
C ALA A 47 14.59 25.23 10.33
N ILE A 48 14.85 24.06 9.73
CA ILE A 48 16.13 23.81 9.05
C ILE A 48 16.32 24.75 7.85
N PHE A 49 15.27 24.97 7.04
CA PHE A 49 15.30 25.89 5.91
C PHE A 49 15.68 27.32 6.35
N LEU A 50 15.04 27.82 7.41
CA LEU A 50 15.31 29.15 7.95
C LEU A 50 16.68 29.22 8.59
N CYS A 51 17.12 28.19 9.33
CA CYS A 51 18.48 28.12 9.87
C CYS A 51 19.55 28.16 8.77
N ILE A 52 19.30 27.64 7.56
CA ILE A 52 20.30 27.68 6.49
C ILE A 52 20.36 29.06 5.82
N ASN A 53 19.22 29.75 5.70
CA ASN A 53 19.15 31.03 4.98
C ASN A 53 19.31 32.28 5.87
N LEU A 54 18.87 32.23 7.13
CA LEU A 54 18.80 33.38 8.05
C LEU A 54 19.82 33.35 9.18
N PHE A 55 20.54 32.25 9.38
CA PHE A 55 21.39 32.12 10.57
C PHE A 55 22.65 32.98 10.46
N GLU A 56 22.67 34.07 11.21
CA GLU A 56 23.87 34.89 11.37
C GLU A 56 24.78 34.33 12.45
N VAL A 57 25.95 33.83 12.03
CA VAL A 57 26.97 33.27 12.94
C VAL A 57 27.42 34.28 14.01
N ARG A 58 27.31 35.58 13.74
CA ARG A 58 27.71 36.66 14.65
C ARG A 58 26.72 36.88 15.80
N ARG A 59 25.45 36.50 15.66
CA ARG A 59 24.40 36.70 16.68
C ARG A 59 23.50 35.46 16.78
N PRO A 60 24.01 34.34 17.32
CA PRO A 60 23.30 33.06 17.29
C PRO A 60 22.00 33.07 18.11
N LEU A 61 22.00 33.71 19.29
CA LEU A 61 20.82 33.74 20.16
C LEU A 61 19.68 34.61 19.60
N VAL A 62 20.01 35.74 18.96
CA VAL A 62 19.02 36.62 18.33
C VAL A 62 18.43 35.94 17.10
N SER A 63 19.29 35.37 16.24
CA SER A 63 18.85 34.61 15.06
C SER A 63 17.96 33.43 15.43
N LEU A 64 18.30 32.68 16.49
CA LEU A 64 17.46 31.56 16.96
C LEU A 64 16.11 32.04 17.49
N ASN A 65 16.07 33.15 18.23
CA ASN A 65 14.82 33.69 18.77
C ASN A 65 13.92 34.20 17.63
N GLU A 66 14.50 34.85 16.62
CA GLU A 66 13.78 35.23 15.41
C GLU A 66 13.25 34.01 14.68
N ILE A 67 14.09 33.01 14.38
CA ILE A 67 13.67 31.77 13.70
C ILE A 67 12.54 31.08 14.47
N MET A 68 12.60 31.01 15.79
CA MET A 68 11.48 30.48 16.60
C MET A 68 10.23 31.35 16.50
N GLY A 69 10.38 32.68 16.53
CA GLY A 69 9.30 33.64 16.29
C GLY A 69 8.59 33.40 14.96
N TRP A 70 9.35 33.34 13.86
CA TRP A 70 8.82 33.14 12.51
C TRP A 70 8.23 31.74 12.28
N THR A 71 8.76 30.70 12.93
CA THR A 71 8.28 29.32 12.78
C THR A 71 7.05 28.99 13.63
N LEU A 72 7.05 29.38 14.91
CA LEU A 72 6.03 28.96 15.89
C LEU A 72 5.01 30.05 16.21
N PHE A 73 5.40 31.33 16.18
CA PHE A 73 4.57 32.44 16.66
C PHE A 73 4.01 33.34 15.55
N SER A 74 4.43 33.14 14.30
CA SER A 74 3.88 33.87 13.15
C SER A 74 2.50 33.36 12.74
N VAL A 75 1.53 34.28 12.68
CA VAL A 75 0.17 34.01 12.19
C VAL A 75 0.20 33.57 10.71
N TYR A 76 1.05 34.20 9.89
CA TYR A 76 1.20 33.87 8.48
C TYR A 76 1.66 32.42 8.29
N THR A 77 2.74 32.03 8.99
CA THR A 77 3.28 30.67 8.96
C THR A 77 2.23 29.66 9.43
N SER A 78 1.49 29.97 10.50
CA SER A 78 0.44 29.10 11.02
C SER A 78 -0.67 28.83 9.99
N ILE A 79 -1.15 29.87 9.29
CA ILE A 79 -2.19 29.75 8.27
C ILE A 79 -1.70 28.91 7.08
N ILE A 80 -0.52 29.22 6.53
CA ILE A 80 0.02 28.47 5.39
C ILE A 80 0.31 27.01 5.77
N MET A 81 0.84 26.77 6.97
CA MET A 81 1.06 25.42 7.49
C MET A 81 -0.25 24.64 7.65
N LEU A 82 -1.38 25.28 7.94
CA LEU A 82 -2.69 24.63 7.96
C LEU A 82 -3.10 24.14 6.56
N PHE A 83 -2.89 24.94 5.51
CA PHE A 83 -3.16 24.52 4.12
C PHE A 83 -2.23 23.37 3.68
N ILE A 84 -0.97 23.44 4.09
CA ILE A 84 -0.02 22.35 3.88
C ILE A 84 -0.55 21.08 4.54
N ARG A 85 -0.91 21.12 5.83
CA ARG A 85 -1.45 19.95 6.54
C ARG A 85 -2.70 19.39 5.90
N LEU A 86 -3.64 20.24 5.47
CA LEU A 86 -4.84 19.80 4.76
C LEU A 86 -4.47 19.02 3.49
N SER A 87 -3.49 19.51 2.74
CA SER A 87 -2.98 18.83 1.55
C SER A 87 -2.32 17.48 1.88
N MET A 88 -1.56 17.43 2.98
CA MET A 88 -0.93 16.21 3.49
C MET A 88 -1.93 15.16 3.97
N VAL A 89 -3.02 15.60 4.61
CA VAL A 89 -4.15 14.74 5.00
C VAL A 89 -4.79 14.15 3.74
N GLY A 90 -5.07 14.96 2.72
CA GLY A 90 -5.60 14.50 1.44
C GLY A 90 -4.70 13.48 0.75
N TYR A 91 -3.39 13.75 0.68
CA TYR A 91 -2.40 12.82 0.13
C TYR A 91 -2.33 11.50 0.92
N GLY A 92 -2.27 11.58 2.25
CA GLY A 92 -2.26 10.43 3.14
C GLY A 92 -3.51 9.57 3.03
N LEU A 93 -4.70 10.18 2.94
CA LEU A 93 -5.97 9.48 2.76
C LEU A 93 -5.99 8.67 1.47
N ILE A 94 -5.51 9.23 0.36
CA ILE A 94 -5.47 8.50 -0.91
C ILE A 94 -4.47 7.34 -0.86
N LEU A 95 -3.29 7.55 -0.26
CA LEU A 95 -2.32 6.47 -0.07
C LEU A 95 -2.90 5.32 0.77
N CYS A 96 -3.61 5.64 1.86
CA CYS A 96 -4.28 4.65 2.70
C CYS A 96 -5.41 3.96 1.92
N HIS A 97 -6.21 4.70 1.17
CA HIS A 97 -7.26 4.13 0.32
C HIS A 97 -6.69 3.15 -0.71
N VAL A 98 -5.59 3.50 -1.37
CA VAL A 98 -4.90 2.61 -2.33
C VAL A 98 -4.33 1.36 -1.65
N HIS A 99 -3.82 1.49 -0.42
CA HIS A 99 -3.30 0.36 0.34
C HIS A 99 -4.40 -0.61 0.77
N TYR A 100 -5.52 -0.08 1.27
CA TYR A 100 -6.62 -0.85 1.83
C TYR A 100 -7.61 -1.37 0.78
N ALA A 101 -7.69 -0.72 -0.38
CA ALA A 101 -8.54 -1.17 -1.47
C ALA A 101 -8.14 -2.58 -1.95
N SER A 102 -9.16 -3.44 -2.11
CA SER A 102 -9.02 -4.73 -2.76
C SER A 102 -8.42 -4.57 -4.16
N PRO A 103 -7.57 -5.51 -4.59
CA PRO A 103 -7.12 -5.52 -5.98
C PRO A 103 -8.36 -5.58 -6.88
N ARG A 104 -8.34 -4.90 -8.02
CA ARG A 104 -9.44 -4.94 -8.99
C ARG A 104 -9.00 -5.63 -10.26
N TRP A 105 -9.85 -6.50 -10.78
CA TRP A 105 -9.68 -7.07 -12.11
C TRP A 105 -10.17 -6.08 -13.17
N TYR A 106 -9.38 -5.96 -14.24
CA TYR A 106 -9.78 -5.23 -15.44
C TYR A 106 -9.56 -6.12 -16.66
N LYS A 107 -10.59 -6.22 -17.50
CA LYS A 107 -10.59 -7.07 -18.70
C LYS A 107 -9.55 -6.63 -19.75
N TYR A 108 -9.30 -5.33 -19.87
CA TYR A 108 -8.34 -4.74 -20.80
C TYR A 108 -7.64 -3.54 -20.16
N LYS A 109 -6.46 -3.17 -20.69
CA LYS A 109 -5.58 -2.15 -20.06
C LYS A 109 -6.21 -0.77 -20.05
N LEU A 110 -6.99 -0.40 -21.06
CA LEU A 110 -7.68 0.90 -21.07
C LEU A 110 -8.67 1.03 -19.93
N LEU A 111 -9.46 -0.01 -19.63
CA LEU A 111 -10.41 0.00 -18.51
C LEU A 111 -9.70 0.25 -17.17
N LYS A 112 -8.50 -0.32 -17.02
CA LYS A 112 -7.64 -0.05 -15.85
C LYS A 112 -7.24 1.41 -15.79
N ILE A 113 -6.77 1.99 -16.89
CA ILE A 113 -6.36 3.40 -16.95
C ILE A 113 -7.55 4.30 -16.58
N VAL A 114 -8.71 4.10 -17.20
CA VAL A 114 -9.90 4.93 -16.97
C VAL A 114 -10.38 4.83 -15.51
N ASN A 115 -10.37 3.63 -14.91
CA ASN A 115 -10.79 3.46 -13.52
C ASN A 115 -9.77 3.95 -12.49
N GLU A 116 -8.47 3.86 -12.79
CA GLU A 116 -7.41 4.39 -11.92
C GLU A 116 -7.21 5.91 -12.12
N PHE A 117 -7.66 6.47 -13.24
CA PHE A 117 -7.51 7.88 -13.60
C PHE A 117 -8.01 8.86 -12.53
N PRO A 118 -9.23 8.75 -11.97
CA PRO A 118 -9.69 9.68 -10.94
C PRO A 118 -8.80 9.63 -9.69
N ILE A 119 -8.37 8.45 -9.27
CA ILE A 119 -7.47 8.28 -8.11
C ILE A 119 -6.11 8.92 -8.41
N ARG A 120 -5.58 8.72 -9.62
CA ARG A 120 -4.31 9.32 -10.07
C ARG A 120 -4.40 10.86 -10.16
N ILE A 121 -5.51 11.41 -10.64
CA ILE A 121 -5.74 12.87 -10.65
C ILE A 121 -5.81 13.41 -9.25
N CYS A 122 -6.61 12.80 -8.36
CA CYS A 122 -6.70 13.28 -6.98
C CYS A 122 -5.32 13.23 -6.30
N LEU A 123 -4.57 12.14 -6.49
CA LEU A 123 -3.21 12.01 -5.95
C LEU A 123 -2.27 13.08 -6.52
N PHE A 124 -2.32 13.31 -7.84
CA PHE A 124 -1.55 14.38 -8.49
C PHE A 124 -1.93 15.78 -7.95
N SER A 125 -3.22 16.05 -7.78
CA SER A 125 -3.75 17.32 -7.27
C SER A 125 -3.27 17.60 -5.84
N TRP A 126 -3.34 16.62 -4.93
CA TRP A 126 -2.85 16.81 -3.57
C TRP A 126 -1.33 16.94 -3.48
N ILE A 127 -0.57 16.21 -4.31
CA ILE A 127 0.89 16.39 -4.42
C ILE A 127 1.20 17.79 -4.90
N LEU A 128 0.56 18.25 -5.98
CA LEU A 128 0.81 19.56 -6.55
C LEU A 128 0.40 20.69 -5.59
N SER A 129 -0.73 20.55 -4.90
CA SER A 129 -1.13 21.47 -3.82
C SER A 129 -0.07 21.54 -2.73
N THR A 130 0.44 20.40 -2.28
CA THR A 130 1.49 20.33 -1.26
C THR A 130 2.77 21.03 -1.73
N THR A 131 3.22 20.78 -2.96
CA THR A 131 4.46 21.37 -3.46
C THR A 131 4.34 22.86 -3.72
N VAL A 132 3.22 23.32 -4.29
CA VAL A 132 2.96 24.74 -4.55
C VAL A 132 2.85 25.54 -3.26
N VAL A 133 2.08 25.07 -2.28
CA VAL A 133 1.92 25.78 -1.00
C VAL A 133 3.23 25.75 -0.18
N SER A 134 3.99 24.65 -0.24
CA SER A 134 5.31 24.60 0.40
C SER A 134 6.31 25.55 -0.27
N SER A 135 6.33 25.60 -1.61
CA SER A 135 7.14 26.57 -2.35
C SER A 135 6.74 28.01 -2.07
N TRP A 136 5.45 28.29 -1.94
CA TRP A 136 4.94 29.61 -1.56
C TRP A 136 5.49 30.04 -0.21
N LEU A 137 5.41 29.15 0.79
CA LEU A 137 5.93 29.42 2.12
C LEU A 137 7.43 29.76 2.06
N TYR A 138 8.23 28.90 1.43
CA TYR A 138 9.68 29.06 1.36
C TYR A 138 10.09 30.29 0.53
N ALA A 139 9.43 30.56 -0.60
CA ALA A 139 9.70 31.73 -1.43
C ALA A 139 9.41 33.04 -0.70
N SER A 140 8.31 33.08 0.07
CA SER A 140 7.95 34.26 0.88
C SER A 140 9.06 34.63 1.87
N PHE A 141 9.73 33.63 2.47
CA PHE A 141 10.84 33.87 3.39
C PHE A 141 12.13 34.31 2.69
N VAL A 142 12.36 33.86 1.45
CA VAL A 142 13.53 34.28 0.67
C VAL A 142 13.39 35.74 0.23
N ASP A 143 12.20 36.14 -0.25
CA ASP A 143 11.95 37.54 -0.66
C ASP A 143 11.97 38.53 0.51
N LEU A 144 11.64 38.08 1.72
CA LEU A 144 11.76 38.91 2.93
C LEU A 144 13.22 39.22 3.30
N VAL A 145 14.18 38.41 2.83
CA VAL A 145 15.61 38.55 3.12
C VAL A 145 16.32 39.36 2.05
N ASP A 146 15.94 39.17 0.79
CA ASP A 146 16.43 40.00 -0.30
C ASP A 146 15.69 41.36 -0.29
N GLU A 147 16.21 42.35 0.45
CA GLU A 147 15.67 43.73 0.54
C GLU A 147 15.48 44.44 -0.82
N ASN A 148 15.92 43.83 -1.92
CA ASN A 148 15.70 44.27 -3.30
C ASN A 148 14.29 43.93 -3.78
N TYR A 149 13.30 44.68 -3.29
CA TYR A 149 11.88 44.66 -3.70
C TYR A 149 11.63 44.85 -5.22
N SER A 150 12.65 45.19 -6.01
CA SER A 150 12.51 45.58 -7.42
C SER A 150 12.40 44.43 -8.42
N LEU A 151 12.60 43.16 -8.02
CA LEU A 151 12.51 42.02 -8.95
C LEU A 151 11.82 40.80 -8.34
N GLY A 152 10.50 40.71 -8.55
CA GLY A 152 9.70 39.52 -8.23
C GLY A 152 10.09 38.22 -8.99
N GLY A 153 11.17 38.24 -9.78
CA GLY A 153 11.67 37.09 -10.54
C GLY A 153 12.09 35.89 -9.68
N SER A 154 12.61 36.14 -8.46
CA SER A 154 13.01 35.06 -7.52
C SER A 154 11.80 34.28 -7.00
N TRP A 155 10.75 35.00 -6.61
CA TRP A 155 9.48 34.42 -6.21
C TRP A 155 8.86 33.56 -7.31
N TYR A 156 8.74 34.10 -8.52
CA TYR A 156 8.16 33.37 -9.66
C TYR A 156 8.97 32.11 -9.97
N TYR A 157 10.30 32.20 -9.94
CA TYR A 157 11.18 31.06 -10.15
C TYR A 157 10.94 29.93 -9.14
N LEU A 158 10.94 30.24 -7.84
CA LEU A 158 10.74 29.23 -6.79
C LEU A 158 9.33 28.62 -6.83
N MET A 159 8.34 29.41 -7.21
CA MET A 159 6.95 28.96 -7.38
C MET A 159 6.78 28.01 -8.57
N THR A 160 7.25 28.41 -9.76
CA THR A 160 7.20 27.54 -10.94
C THR A 160 8.08 26.30 -10.76
N PHE A 161 9.15 26.42 -9.98
CA PHE A 161 9.97 25.28 -9.63
C PHE A 161 9.25 24.29 -8.70
N GLY A 162 8.44 24.77 -7.75
CA GLY A 162 7.55 23.94 -6.94
C GLY A 162 6.57 23.09 -7.74
N CYS A 163 6.00 23.66 -8.81
CA CYS A 163 5.15 22.93 -9.75
C CYS A 163 5.94 21.81 -10.46
N PHE A 164 7.15 22.11 -10.94
CA PHE A 164 8.02 21.13 -11.59
C PHE A 164 8.44 20.00 -10.64
N CYS A 165 8.71 20.31 -9.36
CA CYS A 165 8.98 19.31 -8.32
C CYS A 165 7.83 18.30 -8.21
N GLY A 166 6.58 18.80 -8.11
CA GLY A 166 5.39 17.97 -7.96
C GLY A 166 5.14 17.05 -9.15
N THR A 167 5.30 17.57 -10.38
CA THR A 167 5.11 16.78 -11.60
C THR A 167 6.18 15.69 -11.77
N SER A 168 7.44 16.05 -11.53
CA SER A 168 8.58 15.13 -11.55
C SER A 168 8.40 13.99 -10.53
N TYR A 169 8.03 14.33 -9.29
CA TYR A 169 7.78 13.35 -8.23
C TYR A 169 6.66 12.38 -8.59
N PHE A 170 5.52 12.91 -9.07
CA PHE A 170 4.38 12.08 -9.47
C PHE A 170 4.76 11.11 -10.58
N HIS A 171 5.45 11.57 -11.62
CA HIS A 171 5.85 10.72 -12.73
C HIS A 171 6.81 9.60 -12.27
N LYS A 172 7.77 9.93 -11.40
CA LYS A 172 8.75 8.96 -10.87
C LYS A 172 8.12 7.91 -9.95
N HIS A 173 7.27 8.33 -9.00
CA HIS A 173 6.76 7.43 -7.96
C HIS A 173 5.40 6.79 -8.29
N HIS A 174 4.52 7.49 -9.01
CA HIS A 174 3.14 7.09 -9.25
C HIS A 174 2.75 6.93 -10.73
N GLY A 175 3.61 7.32 -11.68
CA GLY A 175 3.28 7.34 -13.11
C GLY A 175 2.93 5.96 -13.69
N ARG A 176 3.64 4.90 -13.29
CA ARG A 176 3.46 3.55 -13.87
C ARG A 176 2.35 2.75 -13.19
N CYS A 177 2.43 2.61 -11.87
CA CYS A 177 1.49 1.83 -11.06
C CYS A 177 1.26 2.49 -9.71
N LEU A 178 0.03 2.41 -9.20
CA LEU A 178 -0.29 2.73 -7.82
C LEU A 178 0.39 1.71 -6.91
N LYS A 179 1.41 2.15 -6.16
CA LYS A 179 2.18 1.29 -5.25
C LYS A 179 1.52 1.28 -3.87
N ARG A 180 1.25 0.09 -3.34
CA ARG A 180 0.90 -0.12 -1.93
C ARG A 180 2.13 0.09 -1.04
N PHE A 181 1.91 0.27 0.26
CA PHE A 181 2.99 0.28 1.24
C PHE A 181 3.69 -1.09 1.28
N PRO A 182 5.03 -1.14 1.23
CA PRO A 182 5.77 -2.39 1.35
C PRO A 182 5.59 -2.94 2.76
N LEU A 183 5.27 -4.23 2.92
CA LEU A 183 5.18 -4.82 4.26
C LEU A 183 6.55 -4.79 4.94
N PRO A 184 6.66 -4.38 6.22
CA PRO A 184 7.94 -4.41 6.92
C PRO A 184 8.46 -5.84 7.04
N ILE A 185 9.71 -6.05 6.62
CA ILE A 185 10.38 -7.36 6.65
C ILE A 185 10.87 -7.68 8.08
N VAL A 186 11.25 -6.65 8.83
CA VAL A 186 11.71 -6.74 10.23
C VAL A 186 11.05 -5.61 11.02
N HIS A 187 10.57 -5.91 12.22
CA HIS A 187 10.04 -4.91 13.14
C HIS A 187 11.20 -4.23 13.86
N ILE A 188 11.56 -3.04 13.40
CA ILE A 188 12.54 -2.17 14.04
C ILE A 188 11.79 -1.24 14.99
N ASP A 189 12.41 -0.84 16.09
CA ASP A 189 11.83 0.14 17.01
C ASP A 189 11.41 1.42 16.27
N MET A 190 10.27 1.98 16.67
CA MET A 190 9.67 3.15 16.00
C MET A 190 10.63 4.34 15.95
N LYS A 191 11.39 4.56 17.04
CA LYS A 191 12.35 5.67 17.13
C LYS A 191 13.50 5.51 16.14
N GLU A 192 14.08 4.32 16.09
CA GLU A 192 15.18 3.99 15.17
C GLU A 192 14.73 4.04 13.72
N SER A 193 13.53 3.50 13.44
CA SER A 193 12.94 3.55 12.10
C SER A 193 12.69 4.99 11.63
N LEU A 194 12.15 5.85 12.50
CA LEU A 194 11.92 7.26 12.17
C LEU A 194 13.24 8.01 11.92
N LEU A 195 14.27 7.77 12.74
CA LEU A 195 15.60 8.34 12.54
C LEU A 195 16.23 7.86 11.23
N GLN A 196 16.11 6.58 10.92
CA GLN A 196 16.62 6.00 9.68
C GLN A 196 15.91 6.56 8.46
N ILE A 197 14.58 6.68 8.50
CA ILE A 197 13.78 7.32 7.44
C ILE A 197 14.25 8.76 7.24
N TRP A 198 14.41 9.53 8.32
CA TRP A 198 14.84 10.92 8.27
C TRP A 198 16.22 11.07 7.60
N CYS A 199 17.24 10.38 8.14
CA CYS A 199 18.61 10.49 7.66
C CYS A 199 18.77 9.97 6.22
N ASN A 200 18.16 8.83 5.89
CA ASN A 200 18.29 8.23 4.57
C ASN A 200 17.57 9.06 3.51
N HIS A 201 16.32 9.47 3.77
CA HIS A 201 15.56 10.22 2.77
C HIS A 201 16.07 11.64 2.59
N LEU A 202 16.55 12.31 3.63
CA LEU A 202 17.16 13.63 3.46
C LEU A 202 18.42 13.54 2.60
N LYS A 203 19.32 12.58 2.89
CA LYS A 203 20.54 12.35 2.11
C LYS A 203 20.27 11.93 0.67
N CYS A 204 19.33 11.01 0.45
CA CYS A 204 18.95 10.56 -0.88
C CYS A 204 18.26 11.67 -1.68
N SER A 205 17.38 12.44 -1.04
CA SER A 205 16.67 13.56 -1.69
C SER A 205 17.63 14.66 -2.12
N GLY A 206 18.66 14.97 -1.32
CA GLY A 206 19.69 15.93 -1.71
C GLY A 206 20.44 15.56 -2.99
N LYS A 207 20.82 14.28 -3.12
CA LYS A 207 21.47 13.75 -4.33
C LYS A 207 20.52 13.72 -5.52
N GLU A 208 19.29 13.31 -5.28
CA GLU A 208 18.26 13.19 -6.31
C GLU A 208 17.79 14.55 -6.84
N ALA A 209 17.81 15.58 -6.01
CA ALA A 209 17.43 16.94 -6.37
C ALA A 209 18.37 17.60 -7.39
N PHE A 210 19.65 17.22 -7.37
CA PHE A 210 20.69 17.94 -8.11
C PHE A 210 20.51 17.95 -9.63
N ALA A 211 20.15 16.81 -10.22
CA ALA A 211 19.96 16.73 -11.67
C ALA A 211 18.68 17.47 -12.15
N PRO A 212 17.51 17.30 -11.50
CA PRO A 212 16.30 18.08 -11.79
C PRO A 212 16.47 19.59 -11.62
N THR A 213 17.24 20.05 -10.62
CA THR A 213 17.47 21.48 -10.38
C THR A 213 18.28 22.11 -11.51
N LEU A 214 19.34 21.42 -11.97
CA LEU A 214 20.12 21.88 -13.11
C LEU A 214 19.30 21.87 -14.39
N LEU A 215 18.55 20.79 -14.64
CA LEU A 215 17.70 20.68 -15.82
C LEU A 215 16.62 21.76 -15.84
N TYR A 216 16.01 22.06 -14.70
CA TYR A 216 15.01 23.11 -14.60
C TYR A 216 15.61 24.49 -14.81
N ALA A 217 16.76 24.78 -14.20
CA ALA A 217 17.48 26.03 -14.44
C ALA A 217 17.79 26.24 -15.93
N LEU A 218 18.21 25.18 -16.64
CA LEU A 218 18.44 25.17 -18.08
C LEU A 218 17.17 25.31 -18.95
N ILE A 219 15.99 25.04 -18.41
CA ILE A 219 14.72 25.24 -19.13
C ILE A 219 14.16 26.64 -18.85
N TYR A 220 14.33 27.13 -17.62
CA TYR A 220 13.75 28.38 -17.15
C TYR A 220 14.60 29.62 -17.46
N TRP A 221 15.87 29.45 -17.82
CA TRP A 221 16.81 30.54 -18.13
C TRP A 221 16.34 31.59 -19.18
N PRO A 222 15.56 31.29 -20.25
CA PRO A 222 15.16 32.31 -21.21
C PRO A 222 14.02 33.17 -20.65
N TYR A 223 13.26 32.60 -19.70
CA TYR A 223 12.12 33.24 -19.05
C TYR A 223 12.56 34.17 -17.92
N MET A 224 13.66 33.83 -17.22
CA MET A 224 14.34 34.72 -16.27
C MET A 224 14.73 36.04 -16.92
N GLY A 225 15.48 35.99 -18.01
CA GLY A 225 15.97 37.21 -18.65
C GLY A 225 14.87 38.09 -19.27
N TYR A 226 13.75 37.48 -19.70
CA TYR A 226 12.58 38.21 -20.20
C TYR A 226 11.78 38.91 -19.09
N LEU A 227 11.69 38.31 -17.90
CA LEU A 227 11.01 38.90 -16.75
C LEU A 227 11.85 39.99 -16.06
N GLU A 228 13.18 39.88 -16.11
CA GLU A 228 14.09 40.84 -15.48
C GLU A 228 14.45 42.03 -16.39
N THR A 229 14.39 41.87 -17.72
CA THR A 229 14.67 42.95 -18.67
C THR A 229 13.56 43.06 -19.71
N THR A 230 12.88 44.20 -19.76
CA THR A 230 11.82 44.51 -20.74
C THR A 230 12.34 44.65 -22.19
N GLU A 231 13.55 44.18 -22.48
CA GLU A 231 14.24 44.36 -23.76
C GLU A 231 14.62 43.01 -24.40
N PHE A 232 14.66 42.97 -25.73
CA PHE A 232 14.93 41.80 -26.56
C PHE A 232 16.31 41.11 -26.31
N GLY A 233 17.17 41.66 -25.44
CA GLY A 233 18.46 41.09 -25.02
C GLY A 233 18.40 40.04 -23.89
N GLY A 234 17.21 39.75 -23.34
CA GLY A 234 17.02 38.93 -22.14
C GLY A 234 17.63 37.51 -22.17
N VAL A 235 17.76 36.86 -23.32
CA VAL A 235 18.25 35.47 -23.37
C VAL A 235 19.73 35.35 -22.97
N ILE A 236 20.56 36.34 -23.34
CA ILE A 236 22.00 36.37 -23.03
C ILE A 236 22.22 36.77 -21.56
N THR A 237 21.39 37.69 -21.04
CA THR A 237 21.45 38.12 -19.64
C THR A 237 20.99 37.01 -18.69
N GLY A 238 19.99 36.21 -19.06
CA GLY A 238 19.53 35.06 -18.25
C GLY A 238 20.61 34.00 -17.97
N PHE A 239 21.50 33.72 -18.95
CA PHE A 239 22.65 32.82 -18.74
C PHE A 239 23.67 33.41 -17.77
N THR A 240 23.95 34.71 -17.91
CA THR A 240 24.87 35.41 -17.01
C THR A 240 24.33 35.42 -15.58
N VAL A 241 23.03 35.63 -15.37
CA VAL A 241 22.38 35.65 -14.05
C VAL A 241 22.54 34.32 -13.31
N ILE A 242 22.38 33.17 -14.00
CA ILE A 242 22.56 31.84 -13.40
C ILE A 242 24.01 31.61 -12.95
N ILE A 243 24.99 32.11 -13.71
CA ILE A 243 26.41 32.00 -13.37
C ILE A 243 26.80 32.99 -12.27
N THR A 244 26.22 34.20 -12.27
CA THR A 244 26.55 35.27 -11.32
C THR A 244 25.82 35.16 -9.99
N GLN A 245 24.69 34.45 -9.91
CA GLN A 245 23.88 34.30 -8.68
C GLN A 245 23.71 32.82 -8.26
N PRO A 246 24.79 32.17 -7.78
CA PRO A 246 24.74 30.78 -7.30
C PRO A 246 23.81 30.60 -6.09
N THR A 247 23.50 31.66 -5.37
CA THR A 247 22.58 31.68 -4.23
C THR A 247 21.17 31.23 -4.63
N ARG A 248 20.64 31.70 -5.77
CA ARG A 248 19.30 31.30 -6.27
C ARG A 248 19.24 29.83 -6.69
N LEU A 249 20.31 29.33 -7.31
CA LEU A 249 20.44 27.90 -7.65
C LEU A 249 20.51 27.04 -6.38
N PHE A 250 21.25 27.50 -5.36
CA PHE A 250 21.36 26.81 -4.07
C PHE A 250 20.01 26.79 -3.34
N GLN A 251 19.30 27.93 -3.28
CA GLN A 251 17.96 28.03 -2.71
C GLN A 251 16.96 27.13 -3.45
N GLY A 252 17.00 27.11 -4.78
CA GLY A 252 16.23 26.17 -5.59
C GLY A 252 16.56 24.72 -5.25
N TRP A 253 17.84 24.34 -5.24
CA TRP A 253 18.26 23.00 -4.87
C TRP A 253 17.73 22.59 -3.50
N LEU A 254 17.95 23.43 -2.49
CA LEU A 254 17.53 23.22 -1.12
C LEU A 254 16.00 23.12 -1.00
N LEU A 255 15.24 23.97 -1.71
CA LEU A 255 13.79 23.86 -1.84
C LEU A 255 13.36 22.48 -2.39
N TYR A 256 13.96 22.03 -3.50
CA TYR A 256 13.68 20.72 -4.09
C TYR A 256 14.03 19.60 -3.11
N THR A 257 15.16 19.70 -2.41
CA THR A 257 15.57 18.68 -1.43
C THR A 257 14.51 18.50 -0.34
N PHE A 258 13.97 19.60 0.18
CA PHE A 258 13.00 19.55 1.28
C PHE A 258 11.62 19.10 0.82
N ILE A 259 11.16 19.55 -0.37
CA ILE A 259 9.89 19.08 -0.94
C ILE A 259 9.96 17.58 -1.25
N LEU A 260 11.05 17.12 -1.87
CA LEU A 260 11.23 15.70 -2.19
C LEU A 260 11.34 14.84 -0.94
N ALA A 261 12.14 15.28 0.04
CA ALA A 261 12.29 14.61 1.32
C ALA A 261 10.95 14.54 2.04
N LYS A 262 10.20 15.64 2.10
CA LYS A 262 8.86 15.69 2.70
C LYS A 262 7.91 14.66 2.10
N LEU A 263 7.70 14.68 0.78
CA LEU A 263 6.77 13.76 0.12
C LEU A 263 7.15 12.29 0.31
N SER A 264 8.46 12.00 0.30
CA SER A 264 8.99 10.65 0.51
C SER A 264 8.86 10.19 1.96
N ILE A 265 9.29 11.02 2.92
CA ILE A 265 9.19 10.72 4.35
C ILE A 265 7.73 10.52 4.74
N VAL A 266 6.82 11.37 4.26
CA VAL A 266 5.39 11.25 4.54
C VAL A 266 4.86 9.90 4.09
N ARG A 267 5.16 9.49 2.86
CA ARG A 267 4.71 8.19 2.34
C ARG A 267 5.20 7.04 3.22
N GLU A 268 6.46 7.06 3.64
CA GLU A 268 7.03 6.02 4.49
C GLU A 268 6.50 6.08 5.94
N VAL A 269 6.28 7.27 6.51
CA VAL A 269 5.69 7.44 7.85
C VAL A 269 4.26 6.93 7.90
N TYR A 270 3.43 7.25 6.90
CA TYR A 270 2.09 6.67 6.78
C TYR A 270 2.16 5.16 6.64
N GLY A 271 3.06 4.63 5.79
CA GLY A 271 3.26 3.19 5.64
C GLY A 271 3.62 2.51 6.96
N LEU A 272 4.65 3.03 7.64
CA LEU A 272 5.16 2.51 8.91
C LEU A 272 4.11 2.50 10.01
N ILE A 273 3.31 3.57 10.14
CA ILE A 273 2.28 3.67 11.18
C ILE A 273 1.08 2.79 10.84
N MET A 274 0.64 2.78 9.57
CA MET A 274 -0.49 1.96 9.13
C MET A 274 -0.17 0.47 9.22
N GLN A 275 1.09 0.09 9.01
CA GLN A 275 1.57 -1.29 9.06
C GLN A 275 2.23 -1.66 10.40
N ARG A 276 2.04 -0.84 11.42
CA ARG A 276 2.49 -1.15 12.78
C ARG A 276 1.88 -2.47 13.24
N GLN A 277 2.70 -3.27 13.93
CA GLN A 277 2.28 -4.56 14.50
C GLN A 277 0.96 -4.42 15.26
N LEU A 278 0.04 -5.33 14.97
CA LEU A 278 -1.24 -5.45 15.66
C LEU A 278 -1.00 -6.17 17.00
N SER A 279 -1.51 -5.59 18.09
CA SER A 279 -1.61 -6.32 19.37
C SER A 279 -2.74 -7.33 19.24
N LEU A 280 -2.41 -8.60 19.02
CA LEU A 280 -3.38 -9.68 18.84
C LEU A 280 -3.63 -10.42 20.17
N ILE A 281 -4.88 -10.80 20.45
CA ILE A 281 -5.28 -11.56 21.64
C ILE A 281 -6.18 -12.74 21.25
N ASN A 282 -6.06 -13.85 21.98
CA ASN A 282 -6.92 -15.03 21.89
C ASN A 282 -8.26 -14.83 22.63
N ASP A 283 -9.09 -13.90 22.19
CA ASP A 283 -10.45 -13.70 22.73
C ASP A 283 -11.51 -13.91 21.66
N SER A 284 -12.75 -14.14 22.08
CA SER A 284 -13.87 -14.27 21.14
C SER A 284 -14.23 -12.92 20.51
N ARG A 285 -14.56 -12.95 19.21
CA ARG A 285 -15.00 -11.77 18.45
C ARG A 285 -16.21 -11.09 19.10
N ARG A 286 -17.19 -11.88 19.57
CA ARG A 286 -18.49 -11.41 20.07
C ARG A 286 -18.35 -10.45 21.26
N LEU A 287 -17.33 -10.66 22.08
CA LEU A 287 -17.04 -9.84 23.26
C LEU A 287 -16.58 -8.42 22.88
N HIS A 288 -15.97 -8.26 21.70
CA HIS A 288 -15.37 -7.01 21.25
C HIS A 288 -16.16 -6.28 20.18
N GLU A 289 -17.27 -6.85 19.72
CA GLU A 289 -18.12 -6.25 18.69
C GLU A 289 -18.86 -5.00 19.20
N TYR A 290 -19.25 -5.00 20.49
CA TYR A 290 -20.03 -3.93 21.12
C TYR A 290 -19.23 -3.00 22.04
N LEU A 291 -17.94 -3.30 22.28
CA LEU A 291 -17.08 -2.47 23.14
C LEU A 291 -16.78 -1.13 22.46
N ASP A 292 -17.38 -0.06 22.99
CA ASP A 292 -17.20 1.29 22.45
C ASP A 292 -16.02 2.00 23.13
N ILE A 293 -14.89 2.07 22.43
CA ILE A 293 -13.68 2.73 22.94
C ILE A 293 -13.74 4.22 22.57
N ASN A 294 -13.76 5.15 23.51
CA ASN A 294 -13.74 6.57 23.14
C ASN A 294 -12.34 6.97 22.58
N LEU A 295 -12.30 7.40 21.32
CA LEU A 295 -11.05 7.75 20.62
C LEU A 295 -10.35 8.96 21.25
N PHE A 296 -11.12 9.89 21.83
CA PHE A 296 -10.57 11.04 22.54
C PHE A 296 -9.80 10.60 23.80
N ASN A 297 -10.40 9.72 24.60
CA ASN A 297 -9.75 9.18 25.80
C ASN A 297 -8.44 8.47 25.45
N MET A 298 -8.42 7.69 24.37
CA MET A 298 -7.20 7.04 23.89
C MET A 298 -6.08 8.01 23.54
N ILE A 299 -6.41 9.10 22.85
CA ILE A 299 -5.43 10.13 22.47
C ILE A 299 -4.92 10.83 23.73
N VAL A 300 -5.81 11.24 24.63
CA VAL A 300 -5.46 11.90 25.89
C VAL A 300 -4.56 11.02 26.75
N GLU A 301 -4.87 9.73 26.89
CA GLU A 301 -4.05 8.78 27.65
C GLU A 301 -2.65 8.59 27.04
N ARG A 302 -2.53 8.56 25.71
CA ARG A 302 -1.22 8.53 25.02
C ARG A 302 -0.42 9.81 25.24
N PHE A 303 -1.07 10.97 25.25
CA PHE A 303 -0.42 12.23 25.60
C PHE A 303 0.00 12.27 27.06
N GLN A 304 -0.83 11.80 27.98
CA GLN A 304 -0.48 11.66 29.39
C GLN A 304 0.70 10.71 29.57
N TYR A 305 0.72 9.58 28.87
CA TYR A 305 1.86 8.65 28.87
C TYR A 305 3.14 9.33 28.40
N PHE A 306 3.08 10.09 27.31
CA PHE A 306 4.23 10.84 26.81
C PHE A 306 4.72 11.88 27.84
N ILE A 307 3.81 12.60 28.49
CA ILE A 307 4.15 13.58 29.54
C ILE A 307 4.75 12.87 30.77
N CYS A 308 4.19 11.76 31.22
CA CYS A 308 4.71 10.96 32.34
C CYS A 308 6.10 10.40 32.05
N MET A 309 6.34 9.92 30.82
CA MET A 309 7.66 9.48 30.35
C MET A 309 8.67 10.63 30.36
N MET A 310 8.30 11.81 29.84
CA MET A 310 9.14 13.01 29.87
C MET A 310 9.44 13.48 31.29
N GLN A 311 8.50 13.29 32.21
CA GLN A 311 8.64 13.64 33.63
C GLN A 311 9.25 12.53 34.49
N MET A 312 9.62 11.38 33.91
CA MET A 312 10.10 10.17 34.61
C MET A 312 9.22 9.75 35.81
N LYS A 313 7.90 9.91 35.71
CA LYS A 313 6.96 9.51 36.77
C LYS A 313 6.46 8.08 36.56
N PRO A 314 6.33 7.27 37.63
CA PRO A 314 5.77 5.93 37.52
C PRO A 314 4.32 5.98 37.03
N MET A 315 3.99 5.05 36.14
CA MET A 315 2.71 5.03 35.44
C MET A 315 1.58 4.56 36.39
N PRO A 316 0.37 5.13 36.31
CA PRO A 316 -0.77 4.60 37.06
C PRO A 316 -1.18 3.23 36.49
N LEU A 317 -1.35 2.23 37.36
CA LEU A 317 -1.67 0.83 37.02
C LEU A 317 -2.98 0.68 36.21
N ASP A 318 -3.91 1.63 36.32
CA ASP A 318 -5.20 1.58 35.61
C ASP A 318 -5.13 2.03 34.13
N VAL A 319 -4.02 2.65 33.70
CA VAL A 319 -3.88 3.21 32.34
C VAL A 319 -3.56 2.13 31.28
N GLN A 320 -3.23 0.90 31.69
CA GLN A 320 -3.02 -0.23 30.76
C GLN A 320 -4.33 -0.87 30.24
N ARG A 321 -5.50 -0.44 30.70
CA ARG A 321 -6.79 -1.10 30.36
C ARG A 321 -7.24 -0.95 28.91
N TYR A 322 -6.76 0.05 28.16
CA TYR A 322 -7.15 0.26 26.76
C TYR A 322 -6.04 -0.09 25.77
N ASN A 323 -5.46 -1.29 25.92
CA ASN A 323 -4.73 -1.87 24.79
C ASN A 323 -5.72 -2.03 23.63
N LEU A 324 -5.39 -1.49 22.45
CA LEU A 324 -6.09 -1.71 21.17
C LEU A 324 -5.89 -3.17 20.69
N SER A 325 -5.97 -4.11 21.62
CA SER A 325 -5.86 -5.52 21.38
C SER A 325 -6.99 -5.98 20.49
N LEU A 326 -6.69 -6.70 19.44
CA LEU A 326 -7.70 -7.23 18.52
C LEU A 326 -7.78 -8.74 18.68
N PRO A 327 -9.00 -9.29 18.80
CA PRO A 327 -9.22 -10.71 18.60
C PRO A 327 -8.68 -11.16 17.25
N ILE A 328 -7.99 -12.29 17.22
CA ILE A 328 -7.36 -12.79 15.99
C ILE A 328 -8.41 -13.07 14.91
N ALA A 329 -9.49 -13.76 15.26
CA ALA A 329 -10.58 -14.06 14.33
C ALA A 329 -11.20 -12.77 13.75
N MET A 330 -11.40 -11.74 14.58
CA MET A 330 -11.90 -10.43 14.11
C MET A 330 -10.92 -9.73 13.16
N ALA A 331 -9.60 -9.85 13.39
CA ALA A 331 -8.60 -9.22 12.54
C ALA A 331 -8.49 -9.92 11.18
N LEU A 332 -8.61 -11.25 11.14
CA LEU A 332 -8.54 -12.05 9.92
C LEU A 332 -9.82 -11.97 9.07
N ASP A 333 -10.99 -11.85 9.70
CA ASP A 333 -12.30 -11.72 9.04
C ASP A 333 -12.56 -10.31 8.46
N SER A 334 -11.52 -9.68 7.92
CA SER A 334 -11.58 -8.32 7.35
C SER A 334 -11.43 -8.33 5.84
N ALA A 335 -12.16 -9.23 5.16
CA ALA A 335 -12.06 -9.45 3.71
C ALA A 335 -12.26 -8.17 2.87
N GLU A 336 -13.02 -7.21 3.39
CA GLU A 336 -13.28 -5.94 2.72
C GLU A 336 -12.07 -4.97 2.71
N ILE A 337 -11.16 -5.10 3.67
CA ILE A 337 -9.92 -4.32 3.71
C ILE A 337 -8.71 -5.23 3.46
N TYR A 338 -8.37 -5.39 2.19
CA TYR A 338 -7.25 -6.23 1.76
C TYR A 338 -5.92 -5.89 2.46
N GLY A 339 -5.54 -4.61 2.52
CA GLY A 339 -4.25 -4.21 3.13
C GLY A 339 -4.16 -4.50 4.64
N PHE A 340 -5.29 -4.44 5.34
CA PHE A 340 -5.37 -4.73 6.77
C PHE A 340 -5.39 -6.24 7.01
N GLN A 341 -6.15 -7.00 6.23
CA GLN A 341 -6.16 -8.46 6.28
C GLN A 341 -4.77 -9.06 5.99
N LEU A 342 -4.04 -8.46 5.05
CA LEU A 342 -2.65 -8.82 4.74
C LEU A 342 -1.71 -8.61 5.93
N LEU A 343 -1.87 -7.48 6.63
CA LEU A 343 -1.12 -7.20 7.86
C LEU A 343 -1.51 -8.16 8.99
N ALA A 344 -2.81 -8.39 9.19
CA ALA A 344 -3.37 -9.26 10.22
C ALA A 344 -2.89 -10.71 10.05
N SER A 345 -2.92 -11.23 8.83
CA SER A 345 -2.45 -12.59 8.52
C SER A 345 -0.95 -12.76 8.76
N ARG A 346 -0.12 -11.77 8.40
CA ARG A 346 1.32 -11.79 8.70
C ARG A 346 1.59 -11.74 10.20
N ASP A 347 0.96 -10.81 10.91
CA ASP A 347 1.16 -10.64 12.36
C ASP A 347 0.61 -11.84 13.13
N PHE A 348 -0.46 -12.48 12.63
CA PHE A 348 -0.98 -13.74 13.14
C PHE A 348 0.07 -14.86 13.05
N TYR A 349 0.70 -15.05 11.89
CA TYR A 349 1.77 -16.04 11.73
C TYR A 349 2.93 -15.78 12.71
N ALA A 350 3.37 -14.53 12.82
CA ALA A 350 4.43 -14.14 13.75
C ALA A 350 4.02 -14.43 15.21
N ALA A 351 2.80 -14.07 15.60
CA ALA A 351 2.30 -14.29 16.95
C ALA A 351 2.17 -15.78 17.30
N MET A 352 1.69 -16.61 16.37
CA MET A 352 1.55 -18.06 16.57
C MET A 352 2.88 -18.82 16.55
N SER A 353 3.88 -18.28 15.85
CA SER A 353 5.25 -18.79 15.98
C SER A 353 5.88 -18.46 17.35
N GLY A 354 5.36 -17.46 18.06
CA GLY A 354 5.86 -16.99 19.36
C GLY A 354 5.05 -17.47 20.56
N ASN A 355 4.97 -16.64 21.60
CA ASN A 355 4.39 -17.02 22.89
C ASN A 355 2.86 -17.10 22.89
N LEU A 356 2.17 -16.38 21.98
CA LEU A 356 0.71 -16.30 21.95
C LEU A 356 0.04 -17.66 21.67
N CYS A 357 0.71 -18.55 20.93
CA CYS A 357 0.22 -19.91 20.74
C CYS A 357 0.20 -20.71 22.05
N SER A 358 1.19 -20.54 22.92
CA SER A 358 1.19 -21.19 24.24
C SER A 358 0.08 -20.68 25.15
N GLU A 359 -0.29 -19.40 25.02
CA GLU A 359 -1.41 -18.81 25.77
C GLU A 359 -2.74 -19.41 25.31
N LEU A 360 -2.91 -19.70 24.01
CA LEU A 360 -4.08 -20.39 23.47
C LEU A 360 -4.28 -21.76 24.14
N PHE A 361 -3.21 -22.54 24.33
CA PHE A 361 -3.27 -23.85 24.97
C PHE A 361 -3.58 -23.79 26.48
N LYS A 362 -3.15 -22.73 27.16
CA LYS A 362 -3.36 -22.49 28.60
C LYS A 362 -4.77 -22.02 28.97
N GLN A 363 -5.61 -21.66 27.99
CA GLN A 363 -6.98 -21.20 28.24
C GLN A 363 -7.89 -22.31 28.80
N GLN A 364 -8.91 -21.90 29.57
CA GLN A 364 -9.95 -22.80 30.08
C GLN A 364 -10.63 -23.55 28.92
N CYS A 365 -10.88 -24.85 29.12
CA CYS A 365 -11.29 -25.79 28.07
C CYS A 365 -12.45 -25.29 27.19
N PHE A 366 -13.53 -24.75 27.79
CA PHE A 366 -14.69 -24.22 27.05
C PHE A 366 -14.39 -22.98 26.21
N LYS A 367 -13.63 -22.01 26.75
CA LYS A 367 -13.25 -20.79 26.02
C LYS A 367 -12.26 -21.11 24.90
N ARG A 368 -11.33 -22.03 25.15
CA ARG A 368 -10.36 -22.53 24.16
C ARG A 368 -11.07 -23.16 22.96
N ASN A 369 -12.08 -23.99 23.21
CA ASN A 369 -12.88 -24.67 22.18
C ASN A 369 -13.56 -23.67 21.24
N GLN A 370 -14.21 -22.65 21.82
CA GLN A 370 -14.91 -21.62 21.06
C GLN A 370 -13.94 -20.75 20.25
N ASN A 371 -12.85 -20.29 20.87
CA ASN A 371 -11.86 -19.44 20.23
C ASN A 371 -11.10 -20.16 19.11
N TRP A 372 -10.77 -21.44 19.29
CA TRP A 372 -10.14 -22.25 18.25
C TRP A 372 -11.09 -22.50 17.08
N ASN A 373 -12.34 -22.89 17.32
CA ASN A 373 -13.30 -23.13 16.23
C ASN A 373 -13.53 -21.85 15.43
N GLU A 374 -13.76 -20.73 16.12
CA GLU A 374 -13.96 -19.44 15.47
C GLU A 374 -12.74 -19.04 14.61
N LEU A 375 -11.51 -19.28 15.09
CA LEU A 375 -10.29 -19.03 14.33
C LEU A 375 -10.12 -19.99 13.14
N CYS A 376 -10.32 -21.29 13.37
CA CYS A 376 -10.16 -22.34 12.38
C CYS A 376 -11.18 -22.16 11.24
N ASP A 377 -12.43 -21.89 11.59
CA ASP A 377 -13.50 -21.64 10.63
C ASP A 377 -13.23 -20.40 9.78
N VAL A 378 -12.79 -19.28 10.35
CA VAL A 378 -12.44 -18.08 9.57
C VAL A 378 -11.32 -18.37 8.57
N ILE A 379 -10.25 -19.08 8.98
CA ILE A 379 -9.12 -19.37 8.08
C ILE A 379 -9.52 -20.36 6.98
N LEU A 380 -10.32 -21.38 7.32
CA LEU A 380 -10.79 -22.37 6.36
C LEU A 380 -11.82 -21.79 5.40
N GLU A 381 -12.71 -20.92 5.88
CA GLU A 381 -13.64 -20.17 5.04
C GLU A 381 -12.88 -19.30 4.05
N MET A 382 -11.86 -18.54 4.49
CA MET A 382 -10.97 -17.78 3.58
C MET A 382 -10.33 -18.65 2.49
N ALA A 383 -9.96 -19.89 2.84
CA ALA A 383 -9.35 -20.85 1.91
C ALA A 383 -10.38 -21.42 0.93
N ASP A 384 -11.56 -21.82 1.42
CA ASP A 384 -12.67 -22.35 0.61
C ASP A 384 -13.17 -21.29 -0.38
N ASP A 385 -13.29 -20.04 0.06
CA ASP A 385 -13.59 -18.88 -0.77
C ASP A 385 -12.57 -18.70 -1.90
N PHE A 386 -11.28 -18.82 -1.58
CA PHE A 386 -10.22 -18.75 -2.57
C PHE A 386 -10.30 -19.92 -3.56
N ILE A 387 -10.53 -21.14 -3.08
CA ILE A 387 -10.68 -22.34 -3.92
C ILE A 387 -11.87 -22.17 -4.88
N ALA A 388 -13.03 -21.73 -4.40
CA ALA A 388 -14.22 -21.50 -5.21
C ALA A 388 -13.97 -20.42 -6.30
N ARG A 389 -13.31 -19.32 -5.94
CA ARG A 389 -12.94 -18.28 -6.90
C ARG A 389 -11.94 -18.77 -7.95
N MET A 390 -10.97 -19.58 -7.54
CA MET A 390 -10.01 -20.23 -8.45
C MET A 390 -10.70 -21.21 -9.39
N GLU A 391 -11.63 -22.04 -8.90
CA GLU A 391 -12.43 -22.96 -9.73
C GLU A 391 -13.19 -22.22 -10.82
N SER A 392 -13.86 -21.12 -10.47
CA SER A 392 -14.58 -20.28 -11.45
C SER A 392 -13.67 -19.69 -12.55
N CYS A 393 -12.37 -19.59 -12.30
CA CYS A 393 -11.39 -19.13 -13.28
C CYS A 393 -10.87 -20.28 -14.15
N LEU A 394 -10.69 -21.45 -13.55
CA LEU A 394 -10.09 -22.62 -14.17
C LEU A 394 -11.08 -23.43 -15.02
N GLU A 395 -12.38 -23.43 -14.69
CA GLU A 395 -13.42 -24.17 -15.43
C GLU A 395 -13.67 -23.67 -16.85
N THR A 396 -13.27 -22.43 -17.16
CA THR A 396 -13.39 -21.89 -18.52
C THR A 396 -12.39 -22.54 -19.49
N ALA A 397 -11.45 -23.36 -19.00
CA ALA A 397 -10.44 -24.04 -19.80
C ALA A 397 -10.72 -25.55 -19.92
N PRO A 398 -10.74 -26.13 -21.15
CA PRO A 398 -10.95 -27.57 -21.31
C PRO A 398 -9.83 -28.39 -20.65
N ARG A 399 -10.23 -29.30 -19.75
CA ARG A 399 -9.42 -30.09 -18.78
C ARG A 399 -8.57 -31.21 -19.39
N ILE A 400 -8.03 -31.02 -20.60
CA ILE A 400 -7.30 -32.08 -21.29
C ILE A 400 -5.81 -32.00 -20.92
N LYS A 401 -5.39 -32.74 -19.87
CA LYS A 401 -4.01 -33.18 -19.51
C LYS A 401 -3.45 -32.80 -18.10
N VAL A 402 -4.28 -32.85 -17.06
CA VAL A 402 -3.82 -32.79 -15.65
C VAL A 402 -2.85 -33.95 -15.30
N CYS A 403 -2.93 -35.10 -15.98
CA CYS A 403 -2.12 -36.28 -15.65
C CYS A 403 -0.66 -36.27 -16.16
N ASN A 404 -0.27 -35.34 -17.05
CA ASN A 404 1.03 -35.42 -17.73
C ASN A 404 2.15 -34.58 -17.10
N LEU A 405 1.81 -33.66 -16.17
CA LEU A 405 2.79 -32.81 -15.49
C LEU A 405 3.17 -33.30 -14.09
N LEU A 406 2.28 -34.01 -13.38
CA LEU A 406 2.65 -34.79 -12.20
C LEU A 406 3.76 -35.82 -12.48
N LYS A 407 3.81 -36.37 -13.70
CA LYS A 407 4.91 -37.25 -14.16
C LYS A 407 6.25 -36.53 -14.41
N LYS A 408 6.30 -35.20 -14.43
CA LYS A 408 7.53 -34.43 -14.69
C LYS A 408 8.21 -33.86 -13.44
N GLN A 409 7.69 -34.13 -12.23
CA GLN A 409 8.36 -33.80 -10.97
C GLN A 409 9.48 -34.79 -10.56
N VAL A 410 9.97 -35.63 -11.49
CA VAL A 410 11.29 -36.25 -11.30
C VAL A 410 12.34 -35.15 -11.43
N PRO A 411 13.28 -34.98 -10.47
CA PRO A 411 14.29 -33.94 -10.55
C PRO A 411 15.13 -34.17 -11.81
N LYS A 412 14.97 -33.26 -12.79
CA LYS A 412 15.85 -33.22 -13.96
C LYS A 412 17.25 -32.90 -13.46
N LYS A 413 18.15 -33.89 -13.55
CA LYS A 413 19.59 -33.68 -13.46
C LYS A 413 19.97 -32.46 -14.30
N SER A 414 20.76 -31.59 -13.70
CA SER A 414 21.30 -30.36 -14.28
C SER A 414 21.96 -30.63 -15.63
N GLN A 415 21.24 -30.32 -16.72
CA GLN A 415 21.84 -30.18 -18.04
C GLN A 415 21.55 -28.78 -18.57
N LEU A 416 22.67 -28.09 -18.77
CA LEU A 416 22.92 -26.85 -19.50
C LEU A 416 21.70 -26.09 -20.06
N ARG A 417 21.56 -24.85 -19.57
CA ARG A 417 20.61 -23.84 -20.03
C ARG A 417 20.86 -23.54 -21.52
N SER A 418 19.90 -23.86 -22.38
CA SER A 418 19.92 -23.38 -23.77
C SER A 418 19.88 -21.85 -23.78
N LEU A 419 20.93 -21.22 -24.32
CA LEU A 419 21.10 -19.77 -24.47
C LEU A 419 20.31 -19.18 -25.64
N VAL A 420 19.49 -19.98 -26.33
CA VAL A 420 18.70 -19.51 -27.47
C VAL A 420 17.40 -18.91 -26.97
N LYS A 421 17.26 -17.58 -27.07
CA LYS A 421 15.96 -16.90 -26.93
C LYS A 421 14.99 -17.52 -27.94
N PRO A 422 13.81 -18.01 -27.52
CA PRO A 422 12.82 -18.47 -28.49
C PRO A 422 12.40 -17.29 -29.36
N THR A 423 12.52 -17.48 -30.68
CA THR A 423 12.08 -16.55 -31.71
C THR A 423 10.60 -16.23 -31.47
N PRO A 424 10.20 -14.95 -31.34
CA PRO A 424 8.78 -14.62 -31.21
C PRO A 424 8.06 -15.03 -32.50
N ALA A 425 7.05 -15.88 -32.38
CA ALA A 425 6.23 -16.28 -33.52
C ALA A 425 5.53 -15.05 -34.12
N LEU A 426 5.59 -14.95 -35.44
CA LEU A 426 4.88 -13.93 -36.23
C LEU A 426 3.37 -14.09 -35.96
N ARG A 427 2.78 -13.17 -35.19
CA ARG A 427 1.32 -13.12 -35.00
C ARG A 427 0.68 -12.83 -36.36
N ARG A 428 0.02 -13.83 -36.95
CA ARG A 428 -0.81 -13.64 -38.15
C ARG A 428 -1.87 -12.58 -37.85
N LEU A 429 -1.91 -11.53 -38.65
CA LEU A 429 -2.99 -10.55 -38.68
C LEU A 429 -4.29 -11.29 -39.00
N SER A 430 -5.24 -11.37 -38.06
CA SER A 430 -6.64 -11.60 -38.41
C SER A 430 -7.29 -10.25 -38.68
N SER A 431 -7.46 -9.91 -39.95
CA SER A 431 -8.15 -8.72 -40.44
C SER A 431 -9.67 -8.88 -40.32
N ILE A 432 -10.19 -9.02 -39.10
CA ILE A 432 -11.64 -8.96 -38.85
C ILE A 432 -11.87 -7.93 -37.75
N CYS A 433 -11.86 -6.66 -38.16
CA CYS A 433 -12.38 -5.56 -37.36
C CYS A 433 -13.90 -5.74 -37.28
N ARG A 434 -14.40 -6.38 -36.21
CA ARG A 434 -15.79 -6.15 -35.80
C ARG A 434 -15.83 -4.76 -35.14
N GLY A 435 -16.54 -3.83 -35.77
CA GLY A 435 -16.80 -2.51 -35.22
C GLY A 435 -17.44 -2.61 -33.83
N PRO A 436 -17.29 -1.57 -32.99
CA PRO A 436 -17.86 -1.57 -31.65
C PRO A 436 -19.40 -1.68 -31.71
N PRO A 437 -20.04 -2.39 -30.78
CA PRO A 437 -21.50 -2.34 -30.65
C PRO A 437 -21.91 -0.90 -30.31
N GLN A 438 -22.80 -0.33 -31.11
CA GLN A 438 -23.40 0.98 -30.86
C GLN A 438 -24.31 0.88 -29.63
N CYS A 439 -23.79 1.25 -28.46
CA CYS A 439 -24.64 1.49 -27.28
C CYS A 439 -25.13 2.94 -27.31
N ARG A 440 -26.44 3.14 -27.50
CA ARG A 440 -27.10 4.41 -27.21
C ARG A 440 -27.10 4.61 -25.69
N THR A 441 -26.47 5.67 -25.20
CA THR A 441 -26.53 6.04 -23.78
C THR A 441 -27.83 6.80 -23.51
N PRO A 442 -28.64 6.39 -22.50
CA PRO A 442 -29.80 7.16 -22.10
C PRO A 442 -29.37 8.48 -21.44
N GLU A 443 -30.06 9.57 -21.77
CA GLU A 443 -29.90 10.85 -21.10
C GLU A 443 -30.42 10.73 -19.66
N GLN A 444 -29.53 10.86 -18.68
CA GLN A 444 -29.91 10.98 -17.27
C GLN A 444 -29.35 12.27 -16.67
N ILE A 445 -30.28 12.95 -15.99
CA ILE A 445 -30.18 14.28 -15.39
C ILE A 445 -29.12 14.32 -14.28
N TRP A 446 -28.51 15.50 -14.12
CA TRP A 446 -27.44 15.80 -13.17
C TRP A 446 -27.78 15.43 -11.73
N CYS A 447 -26.92 14.61 -11.11
CA CYS A 447 -26.88 14.39 -9.66
C CYS A 447 -25.42 14.28 -9.22
N ALA A 448 -25.02 15.03 -8.18
CA ALA A 448 -23.65 15.06 -7.67
C ALA A 448 -23.13 13.67 -7.22
N CYS A 449 -24.04 12.76 -6.85
CA CYS A 449 -23.74 11.37 -6.51
C CYS A 449 -23.19 10.54 -7.69
N ASN A 450 -23.40 10.99 -8.94
CA ASN A 450 -22.95 10.32 -10.16
C ASN A 450 -21.69 10.94 -10.78
N LEU A 451 -21.01 11.90 -10.12
CA LEU A 451 -19.83 12.57 -10.67
C LEU A 451 -18.75 11.59 -11.16
N ARG A 452 -18.56 10.47 -10.45
CA ARG A 452 -17.62 9.41 -10.84
C ARG A 452 -18.03 8.70 -12.14
N LYS A 453 -19.31 8.35 -12.29
CA LYS A 453 -19.85 7.74 -13.53
C LYS A 453 -19.84 8.75 -14.68
N TYR A 454 -20.22 9.98 -14.40
CA TYR A 454 -20.20 11.07 -15.37
C TYR A 454 -18.79 11.36 -15.90
N LEU A 455 -17.79 11.50 -15.01
CA LEU A 455 -16.39 11.67 -15.42
C LEU A 455 -15.90 10.44 -16.20
N HIS A 456 -16.23 9.23 -15.76
CA HIS A 456 -15.90 8.00 -16.47
C HIS A 456 -16.46 8.00 -17.90
N ASP A 457 -17.75 8.30 -18.08
CA ASP A 457 -18.41 8.26 -19.38
C ASP A 457 -17.95 9.40 -20.30
N ARG A 458 -17.66 10.58 -19.74
CA ARG A 458 -17.14 11.73 -20.49
C ARG A 458 -15.68 11.51 -20.91
N ILE A 459 -14.84 10.94 -20.05
CA ILE A 459 -13.45 10.58 -20.38
C ILE A 459 -13.45 9.47 -21.44
N LEU A 460 -14.26 8.42 -21.26
CA LEU A 460 -14.38 7.35 -22.24
C LEU A 460 -14.89 7.89 -23.58
N GLY A 461 -15.87 8.79 -23.57
CA GLY A 461 -16.41 9.45 -24.76
C GLY A 461 -15.39 10.36 -25.46
N HIS A 462 -14.66 11.19 -24.72
CA HIS A 462 -13.58 12.01 -25.27
C HIS A 462 -12.43 11.16 -25.81
N TRP A 463 -12.05 10.11 -25.09
CA TRP A 463 -11.01 9.17 -25.50
C TRP A 463 -11.41 8.44 -26.77
N ASN A 464 -12.63 7.92 -26.86
CA ASN A 464 -13.15 7.29 -28.07
C ASN A 464 -13.19 8.25 -29.26
N ARG A 465 -13.60 9.52 -29.05
CA ARG A 465 -13.55 10.56 -30.10
C ARG A 465 -12.11 10.91 -30.52
N LEU A 466 -11.18 10.94 -29.57
CA LEU A 466 -9.78 11.25 -29.82
C LEU A 466 -9.10 10.11 -30.60
N TRP A 467 -9.43 8.86 -30.28
CA TRP A 467 -8.99 7.67 -31.03
C TRP A 467 -9.65 7.55 -32.40
N LEU A 468 -10.91 7.96 -32.56
CA LEU A 468 -11.59 8.02 -33.87
C LEU A 468 -10.98 9.09 -34.80
N ARG A 469 -10.33 10.13 -34.24
CA ARG A 469 -9.68 11.22 -34.99
C ARG A 469 -8.20 10.99 -35.25
N LEU A 470 -7.56 10.06 -34.56
CA LEU A 470 -6.17 9.69 -34.80
C LEU A 470 -6.13 8.56 -35.84
N PRO A 471 -5.51 8.74 -37.01
CA PRO A 471 -5.29 7.65 -37.97
C PRO A 471 -4.43 6.58 -37.28
N ALA A 472 -5.08 5.55 -36.75
CA ALA A 472 -4.50 4.71 -35.73
C ALA A 472 -3.38 3.83 -36.28
N ILE A 473 -2.21 3.91 -35.63
CA ILE A 473 -1.24 2.81 -35.61
C ILE A 473 -1.97 1.62 -34.94
N PRO A 474 -2.34 0.55 -35.67
CA PRO A 474 -3.19 -0.54 -35.15
C PRO A 474 -2.60 -1.23 -33.92
N ARG A 475 -1.28 -1.13 -33.75
CA ARG A 475 -0.53 -1.72 -32.63
C ARG A 475 -0.93 -1.16 -31.26
N TYR A 476 -1.21 0.14 -31.15
CA TYR A 476 -1.58 0.71 -29.85
C TYR A 476 -3.03 0.41 -29.47
N TYR A 477 -3.93 0.40 -30.45
CA TYR A 477 -5.32 0.00 -30.24
C TYR A 477 -5.39 -1.45 -29.73
N ASN A 478 -4.71 -2.38 -30.42
CA ASN A 478 -4.60 -3.76 -29.95
C ASN A 478 -3.94 -3.82 -28.57
N PHE A 479 -2.85 -3.08 -28.30
CA PHE A 479 -2.22 -3.09 -26.98
C PHE A 479 -3.14 -2.68 -25.82
N PHE A 480 -4.06 -1.73 -26.03
CA PHE A 480 -4.96 -1.23 -25.00
C PHE A 480 -6.23 -2.08 -24.81
N TYR A 481 -6.71 -2.72 -25.88
CA TYR A 481 -7.94 -3.52 -25.90
C TYR A 481 -7.70 -5.04 -25.89
N ASP A 482 -6.46 -5.51 -26.05
CA ASP A 482 -6.09 -6.93 -25.94
C ASP A 482 -6.51 -7.47 -24.56
N ILE A 483 -7.31 -8.54 -24.59
CA ILE A 483 -7.75 -9.26 -23.40
C ILE A 483 -6.59 -10.10 -22.91
N ASP A 484 -6.18 -9.91 -21.66
CA ASP A 484 -5.21 -10.79 -21.02
C ASP A 484 -5.95 -12.02 -20.47
N PRO A 485 -5.73 -13.23 -21.04
CA PRO A 485 -6.47 -14.44 -20.65
C PRO A 485 -6.17 -14.84 -19.20
N LEU A 486 -5.01 -14.45 -18.65
CA LEU A 486 -4.63 -14.74 -17.28
C LEU A 486 -5.00 -13.61 -16.31
N ALA A 487 -5.61 -12.51 -16.76
CA ALA A 487 -5.90 -11.38 -15.88
C ALA A 487 -6.84 -11.74 -14.73
N LYS A 488 -7.87 -12.57 -14.98
CA LYS A 488 -8.83 -13.02 -13.95
C LYS A 488 -8.12 -13.91 -12.93
N LEU A 489 -7.34 -14.88 -13.42
CA LEU A 489 -6.54 -15.77 -12.56
C LEU A 489 -5.50 -14.99 -11.72
N ASN A 490 -4.77 -14.06 -12.33
CA ASN A 490 -3.81 -13.21 -11.65
C ASN A 490 -4.45 -12.28 -10.62
N HIS A 491 -5.71 -11.91 -10.81
CA HIS A 491 -6.47 -11.16 -9.83
C HIS A 491 -6.79 -12.02 -8.61
N GLU A 492 -7.31 -13.23 -8.80
CA GLU A 492 -7.61 -14.15 -7.69
C GLU A 492 -6.36 -14.57 -6.91
N LEU A 493 -5.26 -14.84 -7.62
CA LEU A 493 -3.96 -15.13 -6.99
C LEU A 493 -3.46 -13.97 -6.13
N ARG A 494 -3.77 -12.71 -6.49
CA ARG A 494 -3.48 -11.55 -5.65
C ARG A 494 -4.42 -11.47 -4.46
N CYS A 495 -5.72 -11.68 -4.65
CA CYS A 495 -6.69 -11.73 -3.55
C CYS A 495 -6.31 -12.78 -2.50
N GLY A 496 -5.67 -13.89 -2.92
CA GLY A 496 -5.20 -14.95 -2.04
C GLY A 496 -3.92 -14.67 -1.25
N GLU A 497 -3.21 -13.54 -1.43
CA GLU A 497 -1.96 -13.28 -0.68
C GLU A 497 -2.07 -13.39 0.84
N PRO A 498 -3.14 -12.93 1.53
CA PRO A 498 -3.29 -13.11 2.98
C PRO A 498 -3.22 -14.58 3.43
N LEU A 499 -3.66 -15.51 2.55
CA LEU A 499 -3.68 -16.95 2.82
C LEU A 499 -2.28 -17.53 3.03
N VAL A 500 -1.25 -16.91 2.43
CA VAL A 500 0.17 -17.26 2.58
C VAL A 500 0.56 -17.36 4.05
N TRP A 501 0.19 -16.36 4.85
CA TRP A 501 0.55 -16.31 6.27
C TRP A 501 -0.52 -16.95 7.17
N ALA A 502 -1.81 -16.81 6.82
CA ALA A 502 -2.89 -17.41 7.60
C ALA A 502 -2.73 -18.94 7.72
N LEU A 503 -2.47 -19.64 6.60
CA LEU A 503 -2.28 -21.10 6.64
C LEU A 503 -0.98 -21.50 7.36
N GLN A 504 0.09 -20.73 7.19
CA GLN A 504 1.34 -20.99 7.93
C GLN A 504 1.16 -20.83 9.44
N GLY A 505 0.38 -19.83 9.88
CA GLY A 505 0.03 -19.63 11.28
C GLY A 505 -0.81 -20.78 11.83
N LEU A 506 -1.82 -21.22 11.08
CA LEU A 506 -2.67 -22.35 11.43
C LEU A 506 -1.84 -23.64 11.60
N VAL A 507 -0.97 -23.95 10.64
CA VAL A 507 -0.10 -25.13 10.70
C VAL A 507 0.89 -25.04 11.88
N CYS A 508 1.39 -23.86 12.21
CA CYS A 508 2.22 -23.69 13.41
C CYS A 508 1.47 -24.09 14.70
N ILE A 509 0.18 -23.76 14.81
CA ILE A 509 -0.64 -24.19 15.95
C ILE A 509 -0.81 -25.71 15.93
N CYS A 510 -1.15 -26.30 14.79
CA CYS A 510 -1.30 -27.76 14.66
C CYS A 510 -0.01 -28.50 15.05
N VAL A 511 1.15 -28.07 14.56
CA VAL A 511 2.43 -28.74 14.89
C VAL A 511 2.74 -28.65 16.40
N ARG A 512 2.43 -27.52 17.04
CA ARG A 512 2.65 -27.34 18.48
C ARG A 512 1.63 -28.10 19.33
N SER A 513 0.43 -28.35 18.82
CA SER A 513 -0.60 -29.08 19.56
C SER A 513 -0.15 -30.49 19.95
N LEU A 514 0.71 -31.14 19.16
CA LEU A 514 1.26 -32.46 19.49
C LEU A 514 1.99 -32.49 20.85
N LYS A 515 2.55 -31.36 21.30
CA LYS A 515 3.25 -31.24 22.60
C LYS A 515 2.45 -30.47 23.65
N GLU A 516 1.71 -29.46 23.23
CA GLU A 516 1.08 -28.48 24.14
C GLU A 516 -0.43 -28.72 24.35
N ASP A 517 -1.10 -29.51 23.50
CA ASP A 517 -2.53 -29.80 23.60
C ASP A 517 -2.81 -31.10 24.37
N ILE A 518 -2.89 -30.98 25.69
CA ILE A 518 -3.11 -32.09 26.63
C ILE A 518 -4.43 -32.85 26.34
N PHE A 519 -5.43 -32.18 25.76
CA PHE A 519 -6.78 -32.73 25.58
C PHE A 519 -7.09 -33.14 24.14
N GLY A 520 -6.12 -33.02 23.21
CA GLY A 520 -6.28 -33.44 21.82
C GLY A 520 -7.38 -32.70 21.05
N TYR A 521 -7.73 -31.47 21.45
CA TYR A 521 -8.83 -30.73 20.86
C TYR A 521 -8.57 -30.36 19.40
N ILE A 522 -7.35 -29.92 19.09
CA ILE A 522 -6.94 -29.51 17.75
C ILE A 522 -6.84 -30.72 16.80
N GLN A 523 -6.69 -31.93 17.36
CA GLN A 523 -6.49 -33.15 16.57
C GLN A 523 -7.71 -33.49 15.70
N GLY A 524 -8.93 -33.16 16.16
CA GLY A 524 -10.17 -33.39 15.41
C GLY A 524 -10.26 -32.64 14.08
N ASP A 525 -9.60 -31.47 13.97
CA ASP A 525 -9.62 -30.65 12.76
C ASP A 525 -8.47 -30.93 11.79
N LEU A 526 -7.48 -31.76 12.18
CA LEU A 526 -6.29 -32.02 11.37
C LEU A 526 -6.62 -32.55 9.98
N CYS A 527 -7.60 -33.46 9.87
CA CYS A 527 -8.04 -33.99 8.58
C CYS A 527 -8.60 -32.91 7.66
N ARG A 528 -9.43 -32.01 8.21
CA ARG A 528 -10.03 -30.88 7.48
C ARG A 528 -8.94 -29.92 6.99
N ILE A 529 -7.98 -29.59 7.85
CA ILE A 529 -6.86 -28.69 7.54
C ILE A 529 -5.95 -29.30 6.45
N LEU A 530 -5.54 -30.57 6.61
CA LEU A 530 -4.74 -31.29 5.62
C LEU A 530 -5.42 -31.36 4.25
N THR A 531 -6.72 -31.65 4.23
CA THR A 531 -7.52 -31.70 3.00
C THR A 531 -7.59 -30.32 2.33
N CYS A 532 -7.77 -29.25 3.12
CA CYS A 532 -7.75 -27.88 2.63
C CYS A 532 -6.40 -27.53 1.97
N LEU A 533 -5.28 -27.83 2.63
CA LEU A 533 -3.94 -27.55 2.09
C LEU A 533 -3.70 -28.25 0.74
N LEU A 534 -4.11 -29.52 0.61
CA LEU A 534 -4.04 -30.24 -0.67
C LEU A 534 -4.89 -29.60 -1.75
N LYS A 535 -6.14 -29.23 -1.43
CA LYS A 535 -7.02 -28.58 -2.42
C LYS A 535 -6.41 -27.27 -2.92
N VAL A 536 -5.84 -26.46 -2.05
CA VAL A 536 -5.15 -25.22 -2.44
C VAL A 536 -3.95 -25.53 -3.34
N GLU A 537 -3.14 -26.54 -3.00
CA GLU A 537 -2.02 -26.99 -3.84
C GLU A 537 -2.49 -27.40 -5.25
N GLU A 538 -3.52 -28.24 -5.33
CA GLU A 538 -4.09 -28.71 -6.61
C GLU A 538 -4.56 -27.52 -7.48
N LYS A 539 -5.18 -26.49 -6.88
CA LYS A 539 -5.59 -25.27 -7.61
C LYS A 539 -4.42 -24.41 -8.08
N LEU A 540 -3.33 -24.37 -7.34
CA LEU A 540 -2.14 -23.63 -7.76
C LEU A 540 -1.38 -24.37 -8.87
N ILE A 541 -1.25 -25.69 -8.79
CA ILE A 541 -0.66 -26.50 -9.86
C ILE A 541 -1.46 -26.33 -11.17
N THR A 542 -2.79 -26.39 -11.10
CA THR A 542 -3.65 -26.16 -12.28
C THR A 542 -3.55 -24.73 -12.83
N ALA A 543 -3.24 -23.73 -11.99
CA ALA A 543 -2.92 -22.37 -12.44
C ALA A 543 -1.61 -22.31 -13.24
N GLU A 544 -0.58 -23.07 -12.83
CA GLU A 544 0.68 -23.21 -13.58
C GLU A 544 0.44 -23.89 -14.94
N GLU A 545 -0.45 -24.88 -15.02
CA GLU A 545 -0.85 -25.51 -16.29
C GLU A 545 -1.49 -24.51 -17.25
N MET A 546 -2.39 -23.66 -16.74
CA MET A 546 -3.00 -22.57 -17.51
C MET A 546 -1.96 -21.56 -18.01
N GLN A 547 -0.94 -21.26 -17.20
CA GLN A 547 0.15 -20.39 -17.62
C GLN A 547 0.89 -20.94 -18.84
N VAL A 548 1.26 -22.23 -18.81
CA VAL A 548 1.98 -22.89 -19.91
C VAL A 548 1.12 -22.91 -21.18
N ARG A 549 -0.18 -23.16 -21.03
CA ARG A 549 -1.15 -23.19 -22.12
C ARG A 549 -1.32 -21.83 -22.80
N GLU A 550 -1.57 -20.79 -22.00
CA GLU A 550 -1.84 -19.42 -22.49
C GLU A 550 -0.57 -18.64 -22.82
N ARG A 551 0.62 -19.22 -22.56
CA ARG A 551 1.94 -18.59 -22.73
C ARG A 551 2.03 -17.21 -22.06
N GLY A 552 1.37 -17.07 -20.92
CA GLY A 552 1.33 -15.84 -20.14
C GLY A 552 2.29 -15.87 -18.95
N LYS A 553 2.23 -14.83 -18.12
CA LYS A 553 3.01 -14.73 -16.88
C LYS A 553 2.07 -14.67 -15.69
N LEU A 554 2.27 -15.57 -14.72
CA LEU A 554 1.58 -15.50 -13.44
C LEU A 554 2.13 -14.37 -12.56
N CYS A 555 1.29 -13.87 -11.67
CA CYS A 555 1.69 -12.91 -10.65
C CYS A 555 2.67 -13.55 -9.65
N SER A 556 3.56 -12.74 -9.06
CA SER A 556 4.49 -13.19 -8.01
C SER A 556 3.80 -13.81 -6.79
N SER A 557 2.53 -13.49 -6.56
CA SER A 557 1.68 -14.06 -5.51
C SER A 557 1.52 -15.58 -5.66
N HIS A 558 1.56 -16.11 -6.89
CA HIS A 558 1.54 -17.55 -7.15
C HIS A 558 2.73 -18.26 -6.50
N ASP A 559 3.94 -17.77 -6.76
CA ASP A 559 5.17 -18.39 -6.26
C ASP A 559 5.23 -18.32 -4.73
N LEU A 560 4.75 -17.21 -4.15
CA LEU A 560 4.62 -17.06 -2.70
C LEU A 560 3.63 -18.06 -2.09
N LEU A 561 2.45 -18.22 -2.70
CA LEU A 561 1.44 -19.19 -2.26
C LEU A 561 1.95 -20.62 -2.39
N MET A 562 2.57 -20.99 -3.51
CA MET A 562 3.15 -22.32 -3.72
C MET A 562 4.23 -22.64 -2.68
N LEU A 563 5.14 -21.71 -2.42
CA LEU A 563 6.17 -21.88 -1.40
C LEU A 563 5.57 -22.03 0.00
N ALA A 564 4.55 -21.25 0.33
CA ALA A 564 3.86 -21.31 1.62
C ALA A 564 3.13 -22.64 1.83
N ILE A 565 2.36 -23.08 0.83
CA ILE A 565 1.62 -24.35 0.88
C ILE A 565 2.56 -25.54 0.97
N ASN A 566 3.64 -25.55 0.18
CA ASN A 566 4.66 -26.61 0.28
C ASN A 566 5.29 -26.68 1.68
N ARG A 567 5.60 -25.53 2.29
CA ARG A 567 6.10 -25.48 3.67
C ARG A 567 5.06 -25.97 4.68
N CYS A 568 3.79 -25.61 4.50
CA CYS A 568 2.68 -26.06 5.34
C CYS A 568 2.51 -27.58 5.29
N LEU A 569 2.40 -28.14 4.08
CA LEU A 569 2.28 -29.57 3.85
C LEU A 569 3.48 -30.33 4.36
N TYR A 570 4.71 -29.86 4.09
CA TYR A 570 5.92 -30.46 4.62
C TYR A 570 5.90 -30.53 6.15
N LYS A 571 5.61 -29.42 6.83
CA LYS A 571 5.56 -29.39 8.30
C LYS A 571 4.48 -30.32 8.85
N MET A 572 3.30 -30.35 8.24
CA MET A 572 2.21 -31.23 8.68
C MET A 572 2.57 -32.70 8.48
N LEU A 573 3.05 -33.08 7.29
CA LEU A 573 3.42 -34.46 6.98
C LEU A 573 4.63 -34.95 7.75
N PHE A 574 5.61 -34.08 8.01
CA PHE A 574 6.75 -34.43 8.86
C PHE A 574 6.30 -34.71 10.31
N THR A 575 5.36 -33.91 10.83
CA THR A 575 4.90 -34.01 12.23
C THR A 575 3.90 -35.14 12.45
N PHE A 576 2.94 -35.29 11.53
CA PHE A 576 1.79 -36.17 11.66
C PHE A 576 1.82 -37.37 10.70
N GLY A 577 2.80 -37.45 9.80
CA GLY A 577 2.98 -38.54 8.83
C GLY A 577 2.92 -39.95 9.44
N PRO A 578 3.62 -40.21 10.56
CA PRO A 578 3.55 -41.51 11.26
C PRO A 578 2.16 -41.89 11.77
N HIS A 579 1.25 -40.91 11.89
CA HIS A 579 -0.08 -41.05 12.45
C HIS A 579 -1.19 -40.81 11.41
N LEU A 580 -0.86 -40.73 10.11
CA LEU A 580 -1.82 -40.45 9.04
C LEU A 580 -3.00 -41.42 9.02
N ASP A 581 -2.74 -42.70 9.29
CA ASP A 581 -3.77 -43.75 9.30
C ASP A 581 -4.80 -43.58 10.44
N TYR A 582 -4.49 -42.77 11.47
CA TYR A 582 -5.40 -42.41 12.57
C TYR A 582 -6.09 -41.05 12.38
N ILE A 583 -5.55 -40.21 11.51
CA ILE A 583 -6.02 -38.84 11.29
C ILE A 583 -6.98 -38.78 10.10
N VAL A 584 -6.78 -39.65 9.09
CA VAL A 584 -7.52 -39.60 7.83
C VAL A 584 -8.20 -40.94 7.58
N ASP A 585 -9.53 -40.96 7.68
CA ASP A 585 -10.33 -42.17 7.42
C ASP A 585 -10.39 -42.56 5.92
N ASN A 586 -10.08 -41.62 5.02
CA ASN A 586 -10.17 -41.85 3.58
C ASN A 586 -8.85 -42.40 3.00
N MET A 587 -8.86 -43.69 2.64
CA MET A 587 -7.72 -44.41 2.04
C MET A 587 -7.11 -43.73 0.80
N GLN A 588 -7.92 -43.06 -0.03
CA GLN A 588 -7.41 -42.36 -1.22
C GLN A 588 -6.61 -41.10 -0.85
N LEU A 589 -7.00 -40.40 0.21
CA LEU A 589 -6.26 -39.25 0.72
C LEU A 589 -4.96 -39.69 1.39
N VAL A 590 -5.00 -40.78 2.15
CA VAL A 590 -3.80 -41.39 2.76
C VAL A 590 -2.77 -41.75 1.69
N GLU A 591 -3.19 -42.36 0.58
CA GLU A 591 -2.28 -42.71 -0.51
C GLU A 591 -1.68 -41.47 -1.19
N LYS A 592 -2.48 -40.41 -1.42
CA LYS A 592 -1.97 -39.13 -1.92
C LYS A 592 -0.92 -38.53 -0.98
N PHE A 593 -1.15 -38.57 0.33
CA PHE A 593 -0.19 -38.07 1.32
C PHE A 593 1.09 -38.92 1.36
N LYS A 594 0.99 -40.25 1.32
CA LYS A 594 2.14 -41.16 1.27
C LYS A 594 3.01 -40.90 0.03
N ARG A 595 2.41 -40.77 -1.15
CA ARG A 595 3.11 -40.37 -2.39
C ARG A 595 3.75 -38.98 -2.28
N ARG A 596 3.12 -38.05 -1.57
CA ARG A 596 3.70 -36.72 -1.34
C ARG A 596 4.89 -36.79 -0.39
N MET A 597 4.85 -37.63 0.64
CA MET A 597 5.98 -37.87 1.54
C MET A 597 7.19 -38.47 0.82
N GLU A 598 6.99 -39.33 -0.18
CA GLU A 598 8.09 -39.85 -1.01
C GLU A 598 8.79 -38.78 -1.87
N MET A 599 8.10 -37.67 -2.16
CA MET A 599 8.66 -36.53 -2.90
C MET A 599 9.35 -35.49 -2.00
N ILE A 600 9.28 -35.67 -0.68
CA ILE A 600 9.92 -34.82 0.29
C ILE A 600 11.37 -35.32 0.49
N PRO A 601 12.39 -34.46 0.29
CA PRO A 601 13.80 -34.85 0.42
C PRO A 601 14.23 -35.15 1.86
#